data_AF-A0A914V4M3-F1
#
_entry.id   AF-A0A914V4M3-F1
#
_cell.length_a   1.000
_cell.length_b   1.000
_cell.length_c   1.000
_cell.angle_alpha   90.00
_cell.angle_beta   90.00
_cell.angle_gamma   90.00
#
_symmetry.space_group_name_H-M   'P 1'
#
loop_
_entity.id
_entity.type
_entity.pdbx_description
1 polymer ?
#
loop_
_entity_poly.entity_id
_entity_poly.type
_entity_poly.pdbx_seq_one_letter_code
_entity_poly.pdbx_strand_id
1 'polypeptide(L)'
;MFKVVCVFAVVAVALAQGAETVRQCSCAELDQCADDMKAEGQKCSDSCWKVATQITSRPGDLRKCFESKSGQIDSFVNCFQDQYHGCVKGKNGPQIPKQSFEGVIQATESKIRKTANSLVVPGLTDQLTDVIKTAEDFGQCVKKCIRKRSIGSVCLKKFDCQPLLPSEEAAKKINNQCTQGIDFKKQAGPLCNCALKAGVSDLAQYCPVLALMGNRRG
;
A
#
# COMPACT_ATOMS: atom_id res chain seq x y z
N MET A 1 -10.09 -42.91 -19.83
CA MET A 1 -10.46 -42.05 -20.99
C MET A 1 -11.31 -40.83 -20.60
N PHE A 2 -12.23 -40.91 -19.63
CA PHE A 2 -13.03 -39.76 -19.16
C PHE A 2 -12.27 -38.63 -18.43
N LYS A 3 -11.07 -38.88 -17.90
CA LYS A 3 -10.27 -37.84 -17.20
C LYS A 3 -9.52 -36.90 -18.15
N VAL A 4 -9.25 -37.32 -19.39
CA VAL A 4 -8.53 -36.51 -20.38
C VAL A 4 -9.48 -35.53 -21.08
N VAL A 5 -10.72 -35.94 -21.31
CA VAL A 5 -11.77 -35.11 -21.94
C VAL A 5 -12.16 -33.91 -21.05
N CYS A 6 -12.19 -34.06 -19.72
CA CYS A 6 -12.45 -32.93 -18.82
C CYS A 6 -11.31 -31.91 -18.76
N VAL A 7 -10.05 -32.33 -18.88
CA VAL A 7 -8.90 -31.40 -18.87
C VAL A 7 -8.86 -30.59 -20.17
N PHE A 8 -9.14 -31.21 -21.32
CA PHE A 8 -9.25 -30.48 -22.59
C PHE A 8 -10.50 -29.59 -22.66
N ALA A 9 -11.62 -29.97 -22.03
CA ALA A 9 -12.80 -29.11 -21.93
C ALA A 9 -12.58 -27.91 -20.99
N VAL A 10 -11.87 -28.08 -19.87
CA VAL A 10 -11.51 -26.97 -18.97
C VAL A 10 -10.48 -26.03 -19.61
N VAL A 11 -9.51 -26.56 -20.36
CA VAL A 11 -8.57 -25.75 -21.13
C VAL A 11 -9.27 -25.05 -22.30
N ALA A 12 -10.20 -25.70 -22.99
CA ALA A 12 -11.00 -25.06 -24.04
C ALA A 12 -11.97 -23.99 -23.48
N VAL A 13 -12.56 -24.18 -22.30
CA VAL A 13 -13.40 -23.18 -21.62
C VAL A 13 -12.56 -22.01 -21.08
N ALA A 14 -11.34 -22.25 -20.60
CA ALA A 14 -10.40 -21.20 -20.22
C ALA A 14 -9.89 -20.39 -21.43
N LEU A 15 -9.80 -21.02 -22.61
CA LEU A 15 -9.43 -20.36 -23.87
C LEU A 15 -10.63 -19.70 -24.59
N ALA A 16 -11.87 -20.03 -24.21
CA ALA A 16 -13.11 -19.52 -24.81
C ALA A 16 -13.76 -18.38 -24.01
N GLN A 17 -13.21 -17.98 -22.86
CA GLN A 17 -13.52 -16.68 -22.29
C GLN A 17 -12.79 -15.64 -23.14
N GLY A 18 -13.49 -15.06 -24.13
CA GLY A 18 -13.03 -13.83 -24.76
C GLY A 18 -12.72 -12.86 -23.63
N ALA A 19 -11.42 -12.63 -23.37
CA ALA A 19 -11.00 -11.79 -22.26
C ALA A 19 -11.70 -10.45 -22.44
N GLU A 20 -12.62 -10.11 -21.53
CA GLU A 20 -13.32 -8.84 -21.60
C GLU A 20 -12.24 -7.76 -21.67
N THR A 21 -12.19 -7.00 -22.75
CA THR A 21 -11.19 -5.94 -22.91
C THR A 21 -11.77 -4.63 -22.43
N VAL A 22 -10.89 -3.77 -21.94
CA VAL A 22 -11.24 -2.40 -21.54
C VAL A 22 -10.21 -1.47 -22.14
N ARG A 23 -10.60 -0.22 -22.39
CA ARG A 23 -9.70 0.81 -22.88
C ARG A 23 -8.61 1.09 -21.84
N GLN A 24 -7.36 1.25 -22.30
CA GLN A 24 -6.30 1.77 -21.44
C GLN A 24 -6.53 3.26 -21.12
N CYS A 25 -6.42 3.63 -19.85
CA CYS A 25 -6.58 5.03 -19.43
C CYS A 25 -5.52 5.94 -20.06
N SER A 26 -5.93 7.19 -20.34
CA SER A 26 -4.98 8.26 -20.60
C SER A 26 -4.27 8.70 -19.31
N CYS A 27 -3.09 9.30 -19.43
CA CYS A 27 -2.35 9.76 -18.26
C CYS A 27 -3.12 10.86 -17.51
N ALA A 28 -3.80 11.77 -18.22
CA ALA A 28 -4.66 12.76 -17.57
C ALA A 28 -5.82 12.15 -16.77
N GLU A 29 -6.42 11.05 -17.24
CA GLU A 29 -7.46 10.34 -16.50
C GLU A 29 -6.88 9.60 -15.28
N LEU A 30 -5.71 8.98 -15.46
CA LEU A 30 -5.03 8.25 -14.39
C LEU A 30 -4.53 9.18 -13.28
N ASP A 31 -3.98 10.34 -13.63
CA ASP A 31 -3.50 11.35 -12.69
C ASP A 31 -4.65 11.89 -11.84
N GLN A 32 -5.79 12.22 -12.46
CA GLN A 32 -6.99 12.62 -11.73
C GLN A 32 -7.45 11.52 -10.77
N CYS A 33 -7.42 10.25 -11.20
CA CYS A 33 -7.76 9.14 -10.33
C CYS A 33 -6.76 8.98 -9.19
N ALA A 34 -5.47 9.18 -9.43
CA ALA A 34 -4.45 9.07 -8.42
C ALA A 34 -4.57 10.18 -7.36
N ASP A 35 -4.91 11.42 -7.77
CA ASP A 35 -5.18 12.54 -6.88
C ASP A 35 -6.43 12.31 -6.02
N ASP A 36 -7.52 11.84 -6.63
CA ASP A 36 -8.74 11.45 -5.91
C ASP A 36 -8.44 10.34 -4.90
N MET A 37 -7.64 9.33 -5.30
CA MET A 37 -7.22 8.24 -4.41
C MET A 37 -6.36 8.73 -3.24
N LYS A 38 -5.45 9.68 -3.49
CA LYS A 38 -4.60 10.28 -2.45
C LYS A 38 -5.44 11.06 -1.43
N ALA A 39 -6.32 11.93 -1.90
CA ALA A 39 -7.18 12.75 -1.05
C ALA A 39 -8.13 11.87 -0.20
N GLU A 40 -8.73 10.84 -0.80
CA GLU A 40 -9.62 9.93 -0.08
C GLU A 40 -8.86 9.00 0.88
N GLY A 41 -7.64 8.57 0.51
CA GLY A 41 -6.74 7.82 1.38
C GLY A 41 -6.36 8.61 2.64
N GLN A 42 -6.06 9.90 2.49
CA GLN A 42 -5.81 10.82 3.61
C GLN A 42 -7.02 10.94 4.52
N LYS A 43 -8.23 11.18 3.98
CA LYS A 43 -9.47 11.22 4.77
C LYS A 43 -9.72 9.93 5.56
N CYS A 44 -9.44 8.78 4.94
CA CYS A 44 -9.56 7.49 5.62
C CYS A 44 -8.55 7.34 6.75
N SER A 45 -7.29 7.69 6.51
CA SER A 45 -6.23 7.73 7.54
C SER A 45 -6.63 8.63 8.72
N ASP A 46 -7.11 9.85 8.42
CA ASP A 46 -7.56 10.83 9.41
C ASP A 46 -8.66 10.28 10.32
N SER A 47 -9.64 9.60 9.72
CA SER A 47 -10.76 9.00 10.46
C SER A 47 -10.37 7.82 11.35
N CYS A 48 -9.19 7.22 11.11
CA CYS A 48 -8.71 6.02 11.79
C CYS A 48 -7.77 6.30 12.96
N TRP A 49 -7.33 7.55 13.16
CA TRP A 49 -6.45 7.92 14.29
C TRP A 49 -7.04 7.64 15.66
N LYS A 50 -8.36 7.46 15.79
CA LYS A 50 -9.00 7.00 17.03
C LYS A 50 -8.47 5.64 17.51
N VAL A 51 -7.92 4.80 16.63
CA VAL A 51 -7.33 3.50 17.01
C VAL A 51 -6.10 3.69 17.91
N ALA A 52 -5.37 4.81 17.76
CA ALA A 52 -4.18 5.10 18.55
C ALA A 52 -4.45 5.24 20.05
N THR A 53 -5.71 5.43 20.49
CA THR A 53 -6.06 5.49 21.92
C THR A 53 -5.79 4.18 22.65
N GLN A 54 -5.59 3.08 21.93
CA GLN A 54 -5.23 1.79 22.51
C GLN A 54 -3.84 1.79 23.17
N ILE A 55 -2.91 2.64 22.70
CA ILE A 55 -1.50 2.64 23.14
C ILE A 55 -1.02 3.98 23.70
N THR A 56 -1.86 5.02 23.64
CA THR A 56 -1.54 6.32 24.23
C THR A 56 -2.79 7.11 24.58
N SER A 57 -2.72 7.85 25.69
CA SER A 57 -3.70 8.89 26.04
C SER A 57 -3.55 10.18 25.23
N ARG A 58 -2.49 10.30 24.41
CA ARG A 58 -2.17 11.48 23.58
C ARG A 58 -2.12 11.12 22.07
N PRO A 59 -3.22 10.60 21.49
CA PRO A 59 -3.25 10.18 20.08
C PRO A 59 -2.98 11.34 19.11
N GLY A 60 -3.31 12.58 19.48
CA GLY A 60 -3.02 13.76 18.67
C GLY A 60 -1.52 14.07 18.57
N ASP A 61 -0.75 13.85 19.64
CA ASP A 61 0.70 14.04 19.60
C ASP A 61 1.38 12.91 18.84
N LEU A 62 0.87 11.67 18.99
CA LEU A 62 1.35 10.54 18.20
C LEU A 62 1.11 10.78 16.71
N ARG A 63 -0.08 11.27 16.35
CA ARG A 63 -0.43 11.67 14.98
C ARG A 63 0.59 12.67 14.40
N LYS A 64 0.93 13.73 15.14
CA LYS A 64 1.93 14.72 14.70
C LYS A 64 3.30 14.09 14.42
N CYS A 65 3.70 13.05 15.16
CA CYS A 65 4.94 12.33 14.89
C CYS A 65 4.96 11.72 13.49
N PHE A 66 3.86 11.11 13.06
CA PHE A 66 3.73 10.53 11.72
C PHE A 66 3.50 11.60 10.65
N GLU A 67 2.72 12.64 10.93
CA GLU A 67 2.51 13.77 10.02
C GLU A 67 3.81 14.53 9.74
N SER A 68 4.74 14.61 10.70
CA SER A 68 6.07 15.18 10.47
C SER A 68 6.88 14.44 9.39
N LYS A 69 6.43 13.25 8.98
CA LYS A 69 7.03 12.41 7.94
C LYS A 69 6.17 12.31 6.69
N SER A 70 5.04 13.03 6.60
CA SER A 70 4.14 12.99 5.45
C SER A 70 4.86 13.32 4.14
N GLY A 71 5.79 14.27 4.14
CA GLY A 71 6.57 14.63 2.95
C GLY A 71 7.39 13.47 2.36
N GLN A 72 7.79 12.49 3.17
CA GLN A 72 8.47 11.27 2.68
C GLN A 72 7.49 10.32 2.01
N ILE A 73 6.29 10.17 2.57
CA ILE A 73 5.21 9.39 1.98
C ILE A 73 4.77 10.05 0.66
N ASP A 74 4.64 11.37 0.63
CA ASP A 74 4.32 12.12 -0.59
C ASP A 74 5.40 11.93 -1.65
N SER A 75 6.68 12.00 -1.28
CA SER A 75 7.80 11.75 -2.20
C SER A 75 7.79 10.33 -2.75
N PHE A 76 7.46 9.32 -1.92
CA PHE A 76 7.30 7.95 -2.36
C PHE A 76 6.14 7.78 -3.36
N VAL A 77 4.98 8.34 -3.03
CA VAL A 77 3.78 8.27 -3.87
C VAL A 77 4.01 8.98 -5.20
N ASN A 78 4.59 10.17 -5.17
CA ASN A 78 4.90 10.94 -6.37
C ASN A 78 5.92 10.20 -7.25
N CYS A 79 6.98 9.63 -6.66
CA CYS A 79 7.90 8.79 -7.43
C CYS A 79 7.19 7.60 -8.08
N PHE A 80 6.27 6.94 -7.36
CA PHE A 80 5.53 5.83 -7.92
C PHE A 80 4.65 6.29 -9.09
N GLN A 81 3.97 7.43 -8.98
CA GLN A 81 3.21 8.04 -10.08
C GLN A 81 4.12 8.34 -11.28
N ASP A 82 5.29 8.95 -11.05
CA ASP A 82 6.23 9.33 -12.11
C ASP A 82 6.83 8.13 -12.84
N GLN A 83 7.17 7.06 -12.11
CA GLN A 83 7.77 5.85 -12.67
C GLN A 83 6.72 4.88 -13.24
N TYR A 84 5.45 5.02 -12.86
CA TYR A 84 4.39 4.15 -13.31
C TYR A 84 3.84 4.57 -14.67
N HIS A 85 4.39 3.99 -15.73
CA HIS A 85 3.97 4.24 -17.11
C HIS A 85 2.79 3.35 -17.56
N GLY A 86 1.75 3.25 -16.73
CA GLY A 86 0.57 2.43 -17.00
C GLY A 86 -0.48 3.09 -17.92
N CYS A 87 -0.23 4.29 -18.42
CA CYS A 87 -1.18 5.09 -19.19
C CYS A 87 -0.66 5.48 -20.57
N VAL A 88 -1.56 6.00 -21.42
CA VAL A 88 -1.22 6.55 -22.73
C VAL A 88 -1.48 8.06 -22.81
N LYS A 89 -0.87 8.77 -23.76
CA LYS A 89 -1.06 10.23 -23.89
C LYS A 89 -2.50 10.62 -24.29
N GLY A 90 -3.13 9.83 -25.16
CA GLY A 90 -4.45 10.15 -25.72
C GLY A 90 -5.60 9.44 -24.99
N LYS A 91 -6.80 10.01 -25.05
CA LYS A 91 -8.02 9.39 -24.50
C LYS A 91 -8.45 8.12 -25.22
N ASN A 92 -7.92 7.85 -26.42
CA ASN A 92 -8.22 6.65 -27.20
C ASN A 92 -7.11 5.61 -27.03
N GLY A 93 -6.94 5.10 -25.80
CA GLY A 93 -5.95 4.07 -25.53
C GLY A 93 -6.27 2.71 -26.16
N PRO A 94 -5.26 1.83 -26.31
CA PRO A 94 -5.48 0.47 -26.81
C PRO A 94 -6.40 -0.32 -25.88
N GLN A 95 -7.02 -1.37 -26.41
CA GLN A 95 -7.77 -2.33 -25.61
C GLN A 95 -6.79 -3.23 -24.85
N ILE A 96 -6.96 -3.34 -23.54
CA ILE A 96 -6.18 -4.19 -22.65
C ILE A 96 -7.10 -5.21 -21.97
N PRO A 97 -6.58 -6.38 -21.54
CA PRO A 97 -7.37 -7.33 -20.77
C PRO A 97 -7.89 -6.67 -19.49
N LYS A 98 -9.21 -6.70 -19.28
CA LYS A 98 -9.83 -6.15 -18.08
C LYS A 98 -9.46 -6.98 -16.88
N GLN A 99 -8.99 -6.31 -15.82
CA GLN A 99 -8.57 -6.95 -14.59
C GLN A 99 -9.56 -6.65 -13.46
N SER A 100 -9.77 -7.65 -12.59
CA SER A 100 -10.52 -7.44 -11.36
C SER A 100 -9.64 -6.72 -10.34
N PHE A 101 -9.97 -5.46 -10.07
CA PHE A 101 -9.26 -4.65 -9.05
C PHE A 101 -9.30 -5.33 -7.67
N GLU A 102 -10.41 -5.98 -7.31
CA GLU A 102 -10.53 -6.74 -6.07
C GLU A 102 -9.60 -7.96 -6.05
N GLY A 103 -9.46 -8.66 -7.18
CA GLY A 103 -8.51 -9.77 -7.31
C GLY A 103 -7.06 -9.34 -7.16
N VAL A 104 -6.69 -8.19 -7.72
CA VAL A 104 -5.34 -7.61 -7.60
C VAL A 104 -5.04 -7.19 -6.16
N ILE A 105 -6.01 -6.55 -5.48
CA ILE A 105 -5.86 -6.19 -4.06
C ILE A 105 -5.67 -7.46 -3.21
N GLN A 106 -6.52 -8.47 -3.38
CA GLN A 106 -6.44 -9.72 -2.60
C GLN A 106 -5.11 -10.44 -2.82
N ALA A 107 -4.64 -10.53 -4.07
CA ALA A 107 -3.34 -11.11 -4.38
C ALA A 107 -2.19 -10.34 -3.72
N THR A 108 -2.24 -9.01 -3.74
CA THR A 108 -1.25 -8.13 -3.11
C THR A 108 -1.24 -8.30 -1.58
N GLU A 109 -2.40 -8.34 -0.95
CA GLU A 109 -2.54 -8.56 0.49
C GLU A 109 -1.98 -9.91 0.93
N SER A 110 -2.22 -10.96 0.15
CA SER A 110 -1.65 -12.30 0.41
C SER A 110 -0.13 -12.28 0.37
N LYS A 111 0.48 -11.57 -0.59
CA LYS A 111 1.93 -11.40 -0.66
C LYS A 111 2.47 -10.61 0.55
N ILE A 112 1.83 -9.49 0.92
CA ILE A 112 2.24 -8.67 2.07
C ILE A 112 2.18 -9.47 3.37
N ARG A 113 1.11 -10.21 3.63
CA ARG A 113 0.99 -11.04 4.85
C ARG A 113 2.12 -12.08 4.96
N LYS A 114 2.51 -12.69 3.84
CA LYS A 114 3.63 -13.65 3.80
C LYS A 114 4.96 -12.99 4.13
N THR A 115 5.21 -11.77 3.64
CA THR A 115 6.44 -11.02 3.91
C THR A 115 6.48 -10.39 5.30
N ALA A 116 5.34 -9.93 5.84
CA ALA A 116 5.27 -9.37 7.19
C ALA A 116 5.73 -10.39 8.25
N ASN A 117 5.35 -11.65 8.09
CA ASN A 117 5.77 -12.74 8.99
C ASN A 117 7.29 -12.99 8.96
N SER A 118 8.01 -12.61 7.91
CA SER A 118 9.46 -12.74 7.83
C SER A 118 10.24 -11.52 8.34
N LEU A 119 9.56 -10.39 8.59
CA LEU A 119 10.16 -9.15 9.10
C LEU A 119 10.07 -9.01 10.62
N VAL A 120 9.28 -9.85 11.27
CA VAL A 120 9.19 -9.91 12.74
C VAL A 120 10.48 -10.53 13.27
N VAL A 121 11.27 -9.74 13.99
CA VAL A 121 12.46 -10.24 14.69
C VAL A 121 11.99 -11.19 15.80
N PRO A 122 12.37 -12.48 15.78
CA PRO A 122 12.03 -13.40 16.86
C PRO A 122 12.56 -12.87 18.20
N GLY A 123 11.68 -12.73 19.19
CA GLY A 123 12.02 -12.21 20.54
C GLY A 123 11.73 -10.73 20.78
N LEU A 124 11.30 -9.96 19.78
CA LEU A 124 10.79 -8.58 19.97
C LEU A 124 9.29 -8.50 20.29
N THR A 125 8.57 -9.62 20.21
CA THR A 125 7.11 -9.63 20.02
C THR A 125 6.30 -9.33 21.26
N ASP A 126 6.65 -9.88 22.42
CA ASP A 126 5.71 -9.93 23.54
C ASP A 126 5.41 -8.54 24.13
N GLN A 127 6.41 -7.65 24.14
CA GLN A 127 6.30 -6.29 24.70
C GLN A 127 5.90 -5.22 23.66
N LEU A 128 5.92 -5.56 22.37
CA LEU A 128 5.43 -4.69 21.28
C LEU A 128 4.05 -5.12 20.78
N THR A 129 3.45 -6.16 21.38
CA THR A 129 2.19 -6.76 20.94
C THR A 129 1.11 -5.72 20.75
N ASP A 130 0.94 -4.81 21.70
CA ASP A 130 -0.11 -3.79 21.65
C ASP A 130 0.15 -2.72 20.58
N VAL A 131 1.42 -2.34 20.36
CA VAL A 131 1.82 -1.43 19.28
C VAL A 131 1.58 -2.07 17.90
N ILE A 132 2.00 -3.33 17.73
CA ILE A 132 1.83 -4.10 16.48
C ILE A 132 0.34 -4.30 16.18
N LYS A 133 -0.43 -4.70 17.19
CA LYS A 133 -1.89 -4.89 17.07
C LYS A 133 -2.60 -3.59 16.74
N THR A 134 -2.22 -2.49 17.40
CA THR A 134 -2.76 -1.15 17.09
C THR A 134 -2.46 -0.75 15.65
N ALA A 135 -1.25 -1.02 15.16
CA ALA A 135 -0.89 -0.77 13.77
C ALA A 135 -1.70 -1.64 12.79
N GLU A 136 -1.93 -2.92 13.11
CA GLU A 136 -2.81 -3.79 12.33
C GLU A 136 -4.25 -3.27 12.32
N ASP A 137 -4.81 -2.91 13.48
CA ASP A 137 -6.15 -2.36 13.62
C ASP A 137 -6.31 -1.04 12.85
N PHE A 138 -5.29 -0.18 12.87
CA PHE A 138 -5.26 1.05 12.08
C PHE A 138 -5.31 0.72 10.58
N GLY A 139 -4.47 -0.22 10.11
CA GLY A 139 -4.47 -0.69 8.73
C GLY A 139 -5.81 -1.28 8.31
N GLN A 140 -6.45 -2.08 9.17
CA GLN A 140 -7.79 -2.63 8.92
C GLN A 140 -8.85 -1.53 8.87
N CYS A 141 -8.77 -0.52 9.73
CA CYS A 141 -9.67 0.63 9.70
C CYS A 141 -9.58 1.37 8.36
N VAL A 142 -8.35 1.70 7.93
CA VAL A 142 -8.09 2.41 6.66
C VAL A 142 -8.59 1.57 5.49
N LYS A 143 -8.24 0.28 5.43
CA LYS A 143 -8.71 -0.65 4.40
C LYS A 143 -10.24 -0.69 4.31
N LYS A 144 -10.93 -0.82 5.46
CA LYS A 144 -12.41 -0.83 5.50
C LYS A 144 -12.99 0.50 5.00
N CYS A 145 -12.37 1.63 5.34
CA CYS A 145 -12.78 2.94 4.84
C CYS A 145 -12.60 3.04 3.32
N ILE A 146 -11.44 2.66 2.79
CA ILE A 146 -11.13 2.67 1.35
C ILE A 146 -12.14 1.81 0.58
N ARG A 147 -12.43 0.60 1.08
CA ARG A 147 -13.40 -0.31 0.46
C ARG A 147 -14.82 0.28 0.45
N LYS A 148 -15.28 0.86 1.57
CA LYS A 148 -16.60 1.50 1.65
C LYS A 148 -16.76 2.67 0.68
N ARG A 149 -15.69 3.46 0.51
CA ARG A 149 -15.67 4.59 -0.42
C ARG A 149 -15.39 4.19 -1.87
N SER A 150 -15.09 2.91 -2.12
CA SER A 150 -14.79 2.38 -3.46
C SER A 150 -13.68 3.16 -4.18
N ILE A 151 -12.71 3.66 -3.40
CA ILE A 151 -11.61 4.53 -3.85
C ILE A 151 -10.86 3.87 -5.02
N GLY A 152 -10.61 4.62 -6.08
CA GLY A 152 -9.99 4.14 -7.33
C GLY A 152 -10.98 3.46 -8.27
N SER A 153 -11.80 2.52 -7.78
CA SER A 153 -12.78 1.81 -8.63
C SER A 153 -13.88 2.73 -9.16
N VAL A 154 -14.30 3.76 -8.41
CA VAL A 154 -15.26 4.77 -8.89
C VAL A 154 -14.65 5.63 -9.99
N CYS A 155 -13.39 6.02 -9.84
CA CYS A 155 -12.72 6.86 -10.82
C CYS A 155 -12.47 6.11 -12.13
N LEU A 156 -11.99 4.86 -12.05
CA LEU A 156 -11.78 4.02 -13.23
C LEU A 156 -13.10 3.66 -13.92
N LYS A 157 -14.18 3.43 -13.16
CA LYS A 157 -15.53 3.26 -13.73
C LYS A 157 -16.05 4.53 -14.40
N LYS A 158 -15.78 5.71 -13.83
CA LYS A 158 -16.19 7.01 -14.38
C LYS A 158 -15.59 7.24 -15.77
N PHE A 159 -14.34 6.83 -15.99
CA PHE A 159 -13.65 7.00 -17.28
C PHE A 159 -13.76 5.79 -18.20
N ASP A 160 -14.40 4.71 -17.74
CA ASP A 160 -14.51 3.44 -18.45
C ASP A 160 -13.16 2.96 -19.03
N CYS A 161 -12.14 2.94 -18.16
CA CYS A 161 -10.78 2.58 -18.52
C CYS A 161 -10.05 1.89 -17.37
N GLN A 162 -8.93 1.22 -17.68
CA GLN A 162 -7.99 0.71 -16.68
C GLN A 162 -6.55 1.08 -17.04
N PRO A 163 -5.66 1.30 -16.06
CA PRO A 163 -4.24 1.42 -16.34
C PRO A 163 -3.64 0.04 -16.63
N LEU A 164 -2.61 -0.01 -17.48
CA LEU A 164 -1.86 -1.22 -17.74
C LEU A 164 -0.98 -1.55 -16.52
N LEU A 165 -1.28 -2.66 -15.85
CA LEU A 165 -0.48 -3.08 -14.71
C LEU A 165 0.95 -3.44 -15.11
N PRO A 166 1.93 -3.13 -14.27
CA PRO A 166 3.32 -3.48 -14.55
C PRO A 166 3.53 -4.98 -14.38
N SER A 167 4.52 -5.54 -15.08
CA SER A 167 5.01 -6.88 -14.75
C SER A 167 5.57 -6.92 -13.33
N GLU A 168 5.71 -8.11 -12.73
CA GLU A 168 6.27 -8.24 -11.38
C GLU A 168 7.71 -7.69 -11.29
N GLU A 169 8.50 -7.89 -12.35
CA GLU A 169 9.85 -7.33 -12.47
C GLU A 169 9.84 -5.80 -12.55
N ALA A 170 8.94 -5.23 -13.36
CA ALA A 170 8.79 -3.78 -13.47
C ALA A 170 8.31 -3.17 -12.14
N ALA A 171 7.36 -3.80 -11.46
CA ALA A 171 6.89 -3.39 -10.14
C ALA A 171 8.04 -3.39 -9.10
N LYS A 172 8.87 -4.44 -9.10
CA LYS A 172 10.05 -4.53 -8.23
C LYS A 172 11.06 -3.43 -8.55
N LYS A 173 11.29 -3.13 -9.83
CA LYS A 173 12.20 -2.06 -10.25
C LYS A 173 11.70 -0.69 -9.78
N ILE A 174 10.43 -0.36 -10.03
CA ILE A 174 9.79 0.88 -9.57
C ILE A 174 9.91 1.00 -8.05
N ASN A 175 9.58 -0.07 -7.31
CA ASN A 175 9.71 -0.08 -5.86
C ASN A 175 11.15 0.21 -5.41
N ASN A 176 12.14 -0.43 -6.03
CA ASN A 176 13.55 -0.18 -5.68
C ASN A 176 13.96 1.26 -5.97
N GLN A 177 13.56 1.83 -7.12
CA GLN A 177 13.87 3.22 -7.47
C GLN A 177 13.22 4.20 -6.48
N CYS A 178 11.96 3.99 -6.13
CA CYS A 178 11.24 4.91 -5.23
C CYS A 178 11.58 4.76 -3.75
N THR A 179 12.18 3.63 -3.35
CA THR A 179 12.67 3.42 -1.99
C THR A 179 14.13 3.82 -1.79
N GLN A 180 14.93 3.93 -2.85
CA GLN A 180 16.35 4.34 -2.78
C GLN A 180 16.56 5.72 -2.12
N GLY A 181 15.59 6.63 -2.24
CA GLY A 181 15.63 7.95 -1.61
C GLY A 181 15.12 7.99 -0.17
N ILE A 182 14.55 6.90 0.34
CA ILE A 182 13.92 6.88 1.68
C ILE A 182 14.84 6.18 2.66
N ASP A 183 15.51 6.98 3.48
CA ASP A 183 16.36 6.47 4.54
C ASP A 183 15.54 6.05 5.77
N PHE A 184 14.76 4.97 5.60
CA PHE A 184 13.90 4.41 6.65
C PHE A 184 14.69 4.12 7.94
N LYS A 185 15.95 3.69 7.81
CA LYS A 185 16.84 3.42 8.95
C LYS A 185 17.13 4.69 9.75
N LYS A 186 17.47 5.80 9.07
CA LYS A 186 17.66 7.09 9.75
C LYS A 186 16.39 7.65 10.39
N GLN A 187 15.21 7.35 9.83
CA GLN A 187 13.94 7.89 10.34
C GLN A 187 13.35 7.07 11.49
N ALA A 188 13.69 5.80 11.61
CA ALA A 188 13.16 4.90 12.63
C ALA A 188 13.43 5.38 14.06
N GLY A 189 14.65 5.82 14.37
CA GLY A 189 15.02 6.35 15.69
C GLY A 189 14.25 7.62 16.08
N PRO A 190 14.29 8.69 15.26
CA PRO A 190 13.54 9.92 15.51
C PRO A 190 12.03 9.70 15.65
N LEU A 191 11.43 8.86 14.80
CA LEU A 191 10.00 8.55 14.86
C LEU A 191 9.65 7.80 16.16
N CYS A 192 10.45 6.80 16.53
CA CYS A 192 10.26 6.07 17.79
C CYS A 192 10.34 7.01 19.01
N ASN A 193 11.37 7.87 19.07
CA ASN A 193 11.52 8.82 20.16
C ASN A 193 10.35 9.82 20.24
N CYS A 194 9.80 10.24 19.10
CA CYS A 194 8.61 11.07 19.08
C CYS A 194 7.40 10.31 19.63
N ALA A 195 7.17 9.07 19.19
CA ALA A 195 6.07 8.23 19.68
C ALA A 195 6.17 7.94 21.18
N LEU A 196 7.38 7.68 21.69
CA LEU A 196 7.65 7.54 23.12
C LEU A 196 7.28 8.82 23.89
N LYS A 197 7.70 9.99 23.39
CA LYS A 197 7.32 11.29 23.96
C LYS A 197 5.83 11.58 23.87
N ALA A 198 5.15 11.00 22.90
CA ALA A 198 3.70 11.02 22.75
C ALA A 198 2.98 9.98 23.64
N GLY A 199 3.68 9.23 24.48
CA GLY A 199 3.08 8.37 25.51
C GLY A 199 2.95 6.91 25.15
N VAL A 200 3.59 6.45 24.06
CA VAL A 200 3.70 5.02 23.74
C VAL A 200 4.87 4.42 24.51
N SER A 201 4.62 4.10 25.79
CA SER A 201 5.64 3.67 26.75
C SER A 201 6.36 2.39 26.34
N ASP A 202 5.67 1.49 25.65
CA ASP A 202 6.18 0.18 25.20
C ASP A 202 7.40 0.29 24.27
N LEU A 203 7.63 1.48 23.69
CA LEU A 203 8.76 1.76 22.81
C LEU A 203 10.08 2.07 23.53
N ALA A 204 10.07 2.25 24.86
CA ALA A 204 11.19 2.81 25.63
C ALA A 204 12.52 2.08 25.39
N GLN A 205 12.51 0.75 25.38
CA GLN A 205 13.70 -0.07 25.19
C GLN A 205 14.16 -0.18 23.73
N TYR A 206 13.29 0.18 22.76
CA TYR A 206 13.54 -0.03 21.33
C TYR A 206 14.04 1.22 20.63
N CYS A 207 13.63 2.41 21.07
CA CYS A 207 14.05 3.67 20.45
C CYS A 207 15.59 3.86 20.43
N PRO A 208 16.36 3.49 21.47
CA PRO A 208 17.81 3.52 21.42
C PRO A 208 18.39 2.58 20.35
N VAL A 209 17.84 1.37 20.22
CA VAL A 209 18.28 0.39 19.21
C VAL A 209 18.02 0.90 17.79
N LEU A 210 16.83 1.45 17.55
CA LEU A 210 16.45 2.03 16.26
C LEU A 210 17.31 3.25 15.90
N ALA A 211 17.65 4.09 16.88
CA ALA A 211 18.57 5.22 16.67
C ALA A 211 19.99 4.75 16.30
N LEU A 212 20.50 3.69 16.96
CA LEU A 212 21.80 3.12 16.64
C LEU A 212 21.84 2.52 15.23
N MET A 213 20.78 1.85 14.80
CA MET A 213 20.69 1.32 13.43
C MET A 213 20.69 2.42 12.36
N GLY A 214 20.12 3.59 12.66
CA GLY A 214 20.16 4.75 11.76
C GLY A 214 21.52 5.43 11.65
N ASN A 215 22.38 5.28 12.66
CA ASN A 215 23.72 5.88 12.70
C ASN A 215 24.83 4.98 12.15
N ARG A 216 24.58 3.69 11.92
CA ARG A 216 25.56 2.81 11.27
C ARG A 216 25.68 3.20 9.79
N ARG A 217 26.85 3.75 9.42
CA ARG A 217 27.27 3.87 8.02
C ARG A 217 27.28 2.46 7.42
N GLY A 218 26.41 2.25 6.42
CA GLY A 218 26.58 1.16 5.47
C GLY A 218 27.74 1.47 4.53
#